data_AF-A0A3D5RUE0-F1
#
_entry.id   AF-A0A3D5RUE0-F1
#
_cell.length_a   1.000
_cell.length_b   1.000
_cell.length_c   1.000
_cell.angle_alpha   90.00
_cell.angle_beta   90.00
_cell.angle_gamma   90.00
#
_symmetry.space_group_name_H-M   'P 1'
#
loop_
_entity.id
_entity.type
_entity.pdbx_description
1 polymer ?
#
loop_
_entity_poly.entity_id
_entity_poly.type
_entity_poly.pdbx_seq_one_letter_code
_entity_poly.pdbx_strand_id
1 'polypeptide(L)'
;MNFMKKNSLCVAAALFGLAHASVVVAEGAQQLAAEQSARPLSAFFGLDNNLPFGANVLCLGASGKDGMPVVLSHTVNPDSLKAEDFRVVRQSGATNTPMCVTLRPASDMDENRTVLLIGEFGNADDDPPVKVLIVDDVLSDATDSPQVNFRGTQVSVIPFDAGPEIILAEAVPKDIWSLSGRGTSCPTATKQMVRVTWTGGVRLPNRDELGEAQRTLYKVSLTAADGSRSEGSPAALADLGDADNNHFLC
;
A
#
# COMPACT_ATOMS: atom_id res chain seq x y z
N MET A 1 34.44 -44.94 -57.27
CA MET A 1 33.36 -44.97 -58.29
C MET A 1 32.40 -43.84 -57.97
N ASN A 2 32.38 -42.83 -58.85
CA ASN A 2 31.38 -41.79 -59.12
C ASN A 2 30.52 -41.13 -58.03
N PHE A 3 30.63 -39.78 -58.06
CA PHE A 3 29.57 -38.75 -57.98
C PHE A 3 28.69 -38.71 -56.72
N MET A 4 28.48 -37.57 -56.06
CA MET A 4 27.95 -36.36 -56.67
C MET A 4 28.14 -35.15 -55.74
N LYS A 5 28.69 -34.05 -56.26
CA LYS A 5 28.58 -32.71 -55.68
C LYS A 5 27.11 -32.26 -55.75
N LYS A 6 26.58 -31.73 -54.65
CA LYS A 6 25.50 -30.74 -54.68
C LYS A 6 25.88 -29.59 -53.75
N ASN A 7 26.23 -28.46 -54.37
CA ASN A 7 26.20 -27.15 -53.72
C ASN A 7 24.76 -26.90 -53.26
N SER A 8 24.57 -26.66 -51.97
CA SER A 8 23.39 -25.96 -51.50
C SER A 8 23.86 -24.68 -50.84
N LEU A 9 23.56 -23.57 -51.51
CA LEU A 9 23.70 -22.20 -51.04
C LEU A 9 22.76 -22.04 -49.84
N CYS A 10 23.29 -21.94 -48.62
CA CYS A 10 22.51 -21.42 -47.50
C CYS A 10 22.64 -19.90 -47.50
N VAL A 11 21.60 -19.23 -48.01
CA VAL A 11 21.42 -17.80 -47.83
C VAL A 11 21.14 -17.58 -46.35
N ALA A 12 22.13 -17.05 -45.63
CA ALA A 12 21.92 -16.51 -44.30
C ALA A 12 21.10 -15.22 -44.43
N ALA A 13 19.78 -15.33 -44.35
CA ALA A 13 18.92 -14.17 -44.13
C ALA A 13 19.13 -13.74 -42.67
N ALA A 14 19.98 -12.73 -42.46
CA ALA A 14 20.09 -12.05 -41.18
C ALA A 14 18.77 -11.31 -40.90
N LEU A 15 17.85 -11.97 -40.20
CA LEU A 15 16.67 -11.36 -39.56
C LEU A 15 17.13 -10.59 -38.31
N PHE A 16 17.93 -9.54 -38.50
CA PHE A 16 18.20 -8.55 -37.47
C PHE A 16 17.39 -7.30 -37.80
N GLY A 17 16.16 -7.19 -37.28
CA GLY A 17 15.39 -5.95 -37.46
C GLY A 17 14.00 -5.87 -36.84
N LEU A 18 13.31 -6.98 -36.58
CA LEU A 18 11.90 -6.94 -36.13
C LEU A 18 11.67 -7.38 -34.68
N ALA A 19 12.61 -8.10 -34.06
CA ALA A 19 12.48 -8.55 -32.67
C ALA A 19 12.67 -7.39 -31.67
N HIS A 20 13.65 -6.51 -31.88
CA HIS A 20 13.97 -5.42 -30.95
C HIS A 20 12.87 -4.36 -30.86
N ALA A 21 12.29 -3.95 -31.99
CA ALA A 21 11.21 -2.95 -31.98
C ALA A 21 9.94 -3.48 -31.29
N SER A 22 9.63 -4.77 -31.45
CA SER A 22 8.41 -5.38 -30.87
C SER A 22 8.52 -5.55 -29.34
N VAL A 23 9.72 -5.87 -28.84
CA VAL A 23 9.98 -5.98 -27.40
C VAL A 23 9.93 -4.61 -26.72
N VAL A 24 10.59 -3.60 -27.30
CA VAL A 24 10.61 -2.23 -26.74
C VAL A 24 9.21 -1.60 -26.68
N VAL A 25 8.35 -1.87 -27.66
CA VAL A 25 6.96 -1.38 -27.67
C VAL A 25 6.10 -2.08 -26.61
N ALA A 26 6.30 -3.39 -26.38
CA ALA A 26 5.59 -4.14 -25.35
C ALA A 26 6.03 -3.74 -23.93
N GLU A 27 7.33 -3.60 -23.70
CA GLU A 27 7.89 -3.09 -22.44
C GLU A 27 7.39 -1.67 -22.14
N GLY A 28 7.39 -0.78 -23.13
CA GLY A 28 6.86 0.58 -22.97
C GLY A 28 5.36 0.62 -22.64
N ALA A 29 4.55 -0.26 -23.25
CA ALA A 29 3.12 -0.35 -22.95
C ALA A 29 2.84 -0.92 -21.55
N GLN A 30 3.65 -1.88 -21.10
CA GLN A 30 3.56 -2.43 -19.74
C GLN A 30 4.03 -1.41 -18.68
N GLN A 31 5.10 -0.66 -18.97
CA GLN A 31 5.59 0.43 -18.12
C GLN A 31 4.51 1.52 -17.96
N LEU A 32 3.87 1.94 -19.05
CA LEU A 32 2.78 2.91 -19.03
C LEU A 32 1.55 2.41 -18.26
N ALA A 33 1.19 1.13 -18.39
CA ALA A 33 0.07 0.54 -17.64
C ALA A 33 0.39 0.42 -16.14
N ALA A 34 1.65 0.13 -15.79
CA ALA A 34 2.11 0.08 -14.41
C ALA A 34 2.24 1.49 -13.78
N GLU A 35 2.71 2.48 -14.53
CA GLU A 35 2.68 3.88 -14.09
C GLU A 35 1.24 4.39 -13.91
N GLN A 36 0.31 3.98 -14.79
CA GLN A 36 -1.11 4.31 -14.62
C GLN A 36 -1.77 3.59 -13.44
N SER A 37 -1.20 2.48 -12.93
CA SER A 37 -1.67 1.81 -11.72
C SER A 37 -1.07 2.40 -10.43
N ALA A 38 0.07 3.09 -10.50
CA ALA A 38 0.68 3.79 -9.39
C ALA A 38 -0.17 4.99 -8.95
N ARG A 39 -0.79 4.90 -7.77
CA ARG A 39 -1.57 5.98 -7.19
C ARG A 39 -1.75 5.81 -5.69
N PRO A 40 -1.93 6.89 -4.93
CA PRO A 40 -2.54 6.81 -3.62
C PRO A 40 -3.98 6.30 -3.75
N LEU A 41 -4.33 5.34 -2.91
CA LEU A 41 -5.67 4.77 -2.77
C LEU A 41 -6.51 5.60 -1.79
N SER A 42 -5.89 6.07 -0.70
CA SER A 42 -6.54 6.90 0.31
C SER A 42 -5.53 7.82 0.99
N ALA A 43 -6.02 8.93 1.53
CA ALA A 43 -5.35 9.72 2.57
C ALA A 43 -6.39 10.04 3.62
N PHE A 44 -6.16 9.67 4.88
CA PHE A 44 -7.14 9.91 5.95
C PHE A 44 -6.60 10.90 6.96
N PHE A 45 -7.34 11.98 7.21
CA PHE A 45 -7.00 12.94 8.26
C PHE A 45 -7.42 12.39 9.62
N GLY A 46 -6.70 11.36 10.11
CA GLY A 46 -7.13 10.53 11.24
C GLY A 46 -6.79 11.07 12.62
N LEU A 47 -5.84 12.01 12.72
CA LEU A 47 -5.49 12.67 13.96
C LEU A 47 -5.29 14.16 13.66
N ASP A 48 -6.16 15.01 14.22
CA ASP A 48 -6.04 16.46 14.23
C ASP A 48 -5.38 16.88 15.56
N ASN A 49 -4.12 17.32 15.50
CA ASN A 49 -3.31 17.77 16.62
C ASN A 49 -3.23 16.78 17.80
N ASN A 50 -3.31 15.48 17.51
CA ASN A 50 -3.55 14.45 18.53
C ASN A 50 -2.62 13.23 18.42
N LEU A 51 -1.49 13.34 17.71
CA LEU A 51 -0.44 12.33 17.81
C LEU A 51 0.05 12.20 19.26
N PRO A 52 0.13 10.98 19.81
CA PRO A 52 0.50 10.78 21.21
C PRO A 52 1.97 11.13 21.45
N PHE A 53 2.35 11.35 22.72
CA PHE A 53 3.74 11.64 23.10
C PHE A 53 4.75 10.62 22.56
N GLY A 54 4.38 9.34 22.50
CA GLY A 54 5.20 8.26 21.95
C GLY A 54 5.52 8.41 20.46
N ALA A 55 4.75 9.20 19.70
CA ALA A 55 5.01 9.47 18.28
C ALA A 55 6.35 10.17 18.06
N ASN A 56 6.93 10.80 19.09
CA ASN A 56 8.27 11.38 19.02
C ASN A 56 9.37 10.35 18.66
N VAL A 57 9.11 9.05 18.87
CA VAL A 57 10.01 7.96 18.45
C VAL A 57 10.00 7.75 16.93
N LEU A 58 8.92 8.16 16.25
CA LEU A 58 8.82 8.11 14.79
C LEU A 58 9.46 9.35 14.15
N CYS A 59 9.23 10.51 14.76
CA CYS A 59 9.71 11.81 14.29
C CYS A 59 9.81 12.78 15.47
N LEU A 60 10.98 13.35 15.70
CA LEU A 60 11.19 14.26 16.83
C LEU A 60 10.29 15.50 16.69
N GLY A 61 9.40 15.72 17.66
CA GLY A 61 8.44 16.83 17.62
C GLY A 61 7.07 16.46 17.05
N ALA A 62 6.81 15.18 16.76
CA ALA A 62 5.53 14.68 16.28
C ALA A 62 4.40 14.73 17.31
N SER A 63 4.70 14.76 18.61
CA SER A 63 3.65 14.81 19.64
C SER A 63 2.77 16.04 19.47
N GLY A 64 1.45 15.84 19.48
CA GLY A 64 0.46 16.90 19.29
C GLY A 64 0.37 17.43 17.86
N LYS A 65 1.02 16.79 16.89
CA LYS A 65 0.86 17.06 15.45
C LYS A 65 -0.26 16.21 14.86
N ASP A 66 -0.55 16.50 13.60
CA ASP A 66 -1.44 15.69 12.79
C ASP A 66 -0.75 14.40 12.34
N GLY A 67 -1.55 13.33 12.25
CA GLY A 67 -1.16 12.06 11.66
C GLY A 67 -2.10 11.71 10.51
N MET A 68 -1.54 11.58 9.32
CA MET A 68 -2.29 11.28 8.09
C MET A 68 -1.70 10.05 7.38
N PRO A 69 -2.25 8.84 7.60
CA PRO A 69 -1.91 7.67 6.81
C PRO A 69 -2.37 7.85 5.36
N VAL A 70 -1.45 7.55 4.43
CA VAL A 70 -1.66 7.52 2.98
C VAL A 70 -1.39 6.11 2.49
N VAL A 71 -2.43 5.42 2.03
CA VAL A 71 -2.31 4.04 1.51
C VAL A 71 -2.04 4.11 0.01
N LEU A 72 -1.01 3.42 -0.45
CA LEU A 72 -0.57 3.41 -1.85
C LEU A 72 -1.01 2.13 -2.58
N SER A 73 -1.06 2.18 -3.91
CA SER A 73 -1.43 1.02 -4.73
C SER A 73 -0.37 -0.07 -4.80
N HIS A 74 0.86 0.20 -4.35
CA HIS A 74 1.98 -0.74 -4.27
C HIS A 74 2.75 -0.49 -2.97
N THR A 75 3.48 -1.49 -2.51
CA THR A 75 4.51 -1.32 -1.48
C THR A 75 5.63 -0.43 -2.01
N VAL A 76 6.23 0.37 -1.13
CA VAL A 76 7.22 1.38 -1.49
C VAL A 76 8.59 1.09 -0.91
N ASN A 77 9.60 1.51 -1.66
CA ASN A 77 10.97 1.50 -1.21
C ASN A 77 11.15 2.59 -0.13
N PRO A 78 11.49 2.25 1.13
CA PRO A 78 11.68 3.24 2.19
C PRO A 78 12.76 4.27 1.85
N ASP A 79 13.80 3.90 1.11
CA ASP A 79 14.89 4.81 0.73
C ASP A 79 14.46 5.89 -0.27
N SER A 80 13.30 5.71 -0.92
CA SER A 80 12.73 6.71 -1.82
C SER A 80 11.93 7.78 -1.09
N LEU A 81 11.57 7.59 0.19
CA LEU A 81 10.64 8.46 0.89
C LEU A 81 11.33 9.65 1.57
N LYS A 82 10.86 10.85 1.24
CA LYS A 82 11.20 12.11 1.91
C LYS A 82 9.94 12.92 2.14
N ALA A 83 9.98 13.78 3.15
CA ALA A 83 8.82 14.60 3.48
C ALA A 83 8.48 15.57 2.34
N GLU A 84 9.50 16.06 1.65
CA GLU A 84 9.38 16.98 0.52
C GLU A 84 8.75 16.36 -0.73
N ASP A 85 8.61 15.03 -0.79
CA ASP A 85 7.95 14.36 -1.90
C ASP A 85 6.41 14.52 -1.82
N PHE A 86 5.89 14.99 -0.68
CA PHE A 86 4.46 15.13 -0.43
C PHE A 86 4.05 16.59 -0.21
N ARG A 87 2.85 16.95 -0.65
CA ARG A 87 2.18 18.21 -0.29
C ARG A 87 0.75 17.94 0.14
N VAL A 88 0.35 18.51 1.26
CA VAL A 88 -1.04 18.51 1.72
C VAL A 88 -1.64 19.87 1.39
N VAL A 89 -2.77 19.87 0.68
CA VAL A 89 -3.51 21.07 0.29
C VAL A 89 -4.73 21.18 1.19
N ARG A 90 -4.93 22.36 1.77
CA ARG A 90 -6.08 22.69 2.62
C ARG A 90 -7.23 23.26 1.81
N GLN A 91 -8.41 23.33 2.42
CA GLN A 91 -9.60 23.90 1.81
C GLN A 91 -9.39 25.38 1.38
N SER A 92 -8.61 26.14 2.15
CA SER A 92 -8.21 27.51 1.84
C SER A 92 -7.29 27.64 0.62
N GLY A 93 -6.74 26.52 0.13
CA GLY A 93 -5.70 26.48 -0.90
C GLY A 93 -4.28 26.63 -0.35
N ALA A 94 -4.12 26.83 0.97
CA ALA A 94 -2.80 26.74 1.60
C ALA A 94 -2.20 25.34 1.40
N THR A 95 -0.87 25.27 1.35
CA THR A 95 -0.14 24.01 1.16
C THR A 95 0.89 23.81 2.25
N ASN A 96 1.03 22.57 2.70
CA ASN A 96 1.98 22.16 3.72
C ASN A 96 2.83 21.00 3.23
N THR A 97 4.13 21.08 3.48
CA THR A 97 5.01 19.93 3.43
C THR A 97 4.93 19.23 4.80
N PRO A 98 4.80 17.89 4.85
CA PRO A 98 4.97 17.14 6.09
C PRO A 98 6.28 17.49 6.79
N MET A 99 6.29 17.41 8.12
CA MET A 99 7.51 17.46 8.91
C MET A 99 8.34 16.19 8.72
N CYS A 100 7.65 15.05 8.69
CA CYS A 100 8.24 13.72 8.53
C CYS A 100 7.29 12.83 7.74
N VAL A 101 7.87 11.81 7.11
CA VAL A 101 7.16 10.68 6.54
C VAL A 101 7.81 9.39 7.01
N THR A 102 7.00 8.37 7.25
CA THR A 102 7.51 7.07 7.68
C THR A 102 6.56 5.97 7.27
N LEU A 103 7.10 4.78 7.03
CA LEU A 103 6.29 3.56 6.88
C LEU A 103 5.85 2.99 8.22
N ARG A 104 6.45 3.43 9.33
CA ARG A 104 6.06 2.94 10.65
C ARG A 104 4.74 3.57 11.08
N PRO A 105 3.84 2.80 11.71
CA PRO A 105 4.02 1.41 12.14
C PRO A 105 3.64 0.34 11.11
N ALA A 106 3.27 0.63 9.85
CA ALA A 106 3.01 -0.38 8.82
C ALA A 106 4.31 -0.77 8.07
N SER A 107 5.26 -1.36 8.80
CA SER A 107 6.60 -1.64 8.27
C SER A 107 7.09 -3.07 8.49
N ASP A 108 6.18 -4.00 8.77
CA ASP A 108 6.55 -5.42 8.77
C ASP A 108 6.69 -5.89 7.30
N MET A 109 7.15 -7.13 7.12
CA MET A 109 7.42 -7.66 5.78
C MET A 109 6.15 -7.58 4.91
N ASP A 110 6.28 -7.02 3.70
CA ASP A 110 5.18 -6.85 2.74
C ASP A 110 4.10 -5.81 3.14
N GLU A 111 4.26 -5.06 4.24
CA GLU A 111 3.27 -4.07 4.70
C GLU A 111 3.61 -2.62 4.35
N ASN A 112 4.71 -2.39 3.65
CA ASN A 112 5.29 -1.09 3.29
C ASN A 112 4.43 -0.29 2.29
N ARG A 113 3.12 -0.26 2.46
CA ARG A 113 2.12 0.35 1.57
C ARG A 113 1.47 1.58 2.17
N THR A 114 1.52 1.73 3.49
CA THR A 114 0.98 2.90 4.20
C THR A 114 2.13 3.84 4.59
N VAL A 115 2.12 5.04 4.02
CA VAL A 115 3.01 6.12 4.44
C VAL A 115 2.27 6.99 5.45
N LEU A 116 2.78 7.10 6.67
CA LEU A 116 2.29 8.05 7.66
C LEU A 116 2.95 9.42 7.43
N LEU A 117 2.14 10.40 7.03
CA LEU A 117 2.55 11.80 7.02
C LEU A 117 2.34 12.39 8.42
N ILE A 118 3.34 13.11 8.93
CA ILE A 118 3.30 13.79 10.22
C ILE A 118 3.54 15.27 10.01
N GLY A 119 2.71 16.16 10.57
CA GLY A 119 2.88 17.60 10.39
C GLY A 119 1.69 18.44 10.85
N GLU A 120 1.59 19.65 10.30
CA GLU A 120 0.47 20.59 10.51
C GLU A 120 -0.28 20.75 9.20
N PHE A 121 -1.42 20.09 9.07
CA PHE A 121 -2.17 19.91 7.84
C PHE A 121 -3.48 20.68 7.81
N GLY A 122 -3.87 21.32 8.91
CA GLY A 122 -5.08 22.13 8.99
C GLY A 122 -5.80 21.94 10.31
N ASN A 123 -7.08 22.24 10.31
CA ASN A 123 -7.99 21.90 11.41
C ASN A 123 -9.29 21.38 10.83
N ALA A 124 -9.86 20.32 11.40
CA ALA A 124 -11.03 19.65 10.84
C ALA A 124 -12.25 20.58 10.67
N ASP A 125 -12.42 21.58 11.56
CA ASP A 125 -13.61 22.44 11.60
C ASP A 125 -13.46 23.77 10.83
N ASP A 126 -12.23 24.24 10.58
CA ASP A 126 -11.96 25.58 10.01
C ASP A 126 -11.31 25.53 8.62
N ASP A 127 -10.13 24.91 8.51
CA ASP A 127 -9.38 24.79 7.27
C ASP A 127 -8.82 23.36 7.10
N PRO A 128 -9.69 22.38 6.82
CA PRO A 128 -9.28 20.98 6.78
C PRO A 128 -8.39 20.69 5.56
N PRO A 129 -7.51 19.69 5.65
CA PRO A 129 -6.84 19.16 4.48
C PRO A 129 -7.86 18.52 3.54
N VAL A 130 -7.76 18.82 2.24
CA VAL A 130 -8.69 18.31 1.22
C VAL A 130 -8.02 17.43 0.17
N LYS A 131 -6.68 17.50 0.05
CA LYS A 131 -5.93 16.75 -0.95
C LYS A 131 -4.49 16.47 -0.52
N VAL A 132 -3.99 15.30 -0.88
CA VAL A 132 -2.55 14.98 -0.84
C VAL A 132 -2.03 14.85 -2.27
N LEU A 133 -0.88 15.47 -2.53
CA LEU A 133 -0.13 15.40 -3.78
C LEU A 133 1.20 14.69 -3.52
N ILE A 134 1.62 13.83 -4.44
CA ILE A 134 2.98 13.32 -4.51
C ILE A 134 3.70 14.12 -5.60
N VAL A 135 4.63 14.99 -5.20
CA VAL A 135 5.23 16.01 -6.05
C VAL A 135 6.64 15.67 -6.54
N ASP A 136 7.28 14.67 -5.92
CA ASP A 136 8.60 14.17 -6.32
C ASP A 136 8.59 12.62 -6.40
N ASP A 137 9.75 12.01 -6.65
CA ASP A 137 9.88 10.56 -6.81
C ASP A 137 9.57 9.81 -5.51
N VAL A 138 8.50 9.03 -5.53
CA VAL A 138 8.24 7.96 -4.56
C VAL A 138 8.18 6.68 -5.37
N LEU A 139 9.01 5.70 -5.05
CA LEU A 139 9.19 4.50 -5.87
C LEU A 139 8.62 3.27 -5.17
N SER A 140 7.98 2.39 -5.94
CA SER A 140 7.65 1.06 -5.44
C SER A 140 8.92 0.26 -5.11
N ASP A 141 8.80 -0.71 -4.21
CA ASP A 141 9.90 -1.62 -3.87
C ASP A 141 10.24 -2.63 -4.99
N ALA A 142 9.31 -2.80 -5.94
CA ALA A 142 9.40 -3.73 -7.07
C ALA A 142 9.52 -5.21 -6.64
N THR A 143 8.93 -5.56 -5.49
CA THR A 143 8.93 -6.95 -4.99
C THR A 143 8.14 -7.88 -5.91
N ASP A 144 6.90 -7.48 -6.28
CA ASP A 144 5.97 -8.33 -7.06
C ASP A 144 5.58 -7.74 -8.42
N SER A 145 6.11 -6.55 -8.77
CA SER A 145 5.80 -5.84 -10.01
C SER A 145 7.03 -5.07 -10.51
N PRO A 146 7.06 -4.64 -11.79
CA PRO A 146 8.02 -3.63 -12.23
C PRO A 146 8.01 -2.41 -11.31
N GLN A 147 9.16 -1.75 -11.19
CA GLN A 147 9.24 -0.52 -10.40
C GLN A 147 8.37 0.56 -11.04
N VAL A 148 7.52 1.17 -10.23
CA VAL A 148 6.66 2.29 -10.61
C VAL A 148 6.95 3.50 -9.74
N ASN A 149 6.55 4.67 -10.24
CA ASN A 149 6.73 5.94 -9.56
C ASN A 149 5.39 6.63 -9.33
N PHE A 150 5.18 7.15 -8.13
CA PHE A 150 3.94 7.84 -7.75
C PHE A 150 3.99 9.36 -8.01
N ARG A 151 5.10 9.91 -8.52
CA ARG A 151 5.25 11.33 -8.84
C ARG A 151 4.09 11.84 -9.71
N GLY A 152 3.53 12.98 -9.33
CA GLY A 152 2.44 13.66 -10.04
C GLY A 152 1.05 13.12 -9.73
N THR A 153 0.93 12.08 -8.89
CA THR A 153 -0.36 11.53 -8.47
C THR A 153 -0.95 12.28 -7.27
N GLN A 154 -2.25 12.09 -7.04
CA GLN A 154 -2.97 12.76 -5.96
C GLN A 154 -4.15 11.93 -5.45
N VAL A 155 -4.60 12.21 -4.24
CA VAL A 155 -5.83 11.67 -3.67
C VAL A 155 -6.57 12.74 -2.86
N SER A 156 -7.89 12.67 -2.84
CA SER A 156 -8.72 13.47 -1.94
C SER A 156 -8.54 12.99 -0.51
N VAL A 157 -8.54 13.90 0.45
CA VAL A 157 -8.44 13.54 1.86
C VAL A 157 -9.81 13.11 2.37
N ILE A 158 -9.84 11.97 3.06
CA ILE A 158 -10.99 11.50 3.83
C ILE A 158 -11.04 12.34 5.11
N PRO A 159 -12.14 13.09 5.36
CA PRO A 159 -12.28 13.93 6.53
C PRO A 159 -12.24 13.16 7.85
N PHE A 160 -11.86 13.83 8.93
CA PHE A 160 -11.72 13.25 10.26
C PHE A 160 -13.02 12.57 10.76
N ASP A 161 -14.17 13.20 10.55
CA ASP A 161 -15.48 12.75 11.01
C ASP A 161 -16.04 11.56 10.21
N ALA A 162 -15.51 11.27 9.02
CA ALA A 162 -15.91 10.13 8.21
C ALA A 162 -15.46 8.79 8.82
N GLY A 163 -14.38 8.82 9.60
CA GLY A 163 -13.76 7.64 10.17
C GLY A 163 -13.01 6.76 9.16
N PRO A 164 -12.27 5.73 9.63
CA PRO A 164 -11.55 4.83 8.76
C PRO A 164 -12.47 3.79 8.11
N GLU A 165 -12.10 3.35 6.91
CA GLU A 165 -12.79 2.29 6.14
C GLU A 165 -11.77 1.28 5.57
N ILE A 166 -12.23 0.09 5.18
CA ILE A 166 -11.37 -0.88 4.48
C ILE A 166 -11.19 -0.42 3.04
N ILE A 167 -9.94 -0.20 2.62
CA ILE A 167 -9.61 0.25 1.25
C ILE A 167 -8.99 -0.85 0.39
N LEU A 168 -8.37 -1.85 1.02
CA LEU A 168 -7.67 -2.92 0.34
C LEU A 168 -7.86 -4.25 1.07
N ALA A 169 -7.92 -5.33 0.30
CA ALA A 169 -7.91 -6.69 0.81
C ALA A 169 -7.07 -7.56 -0.13
N GLU A 170 -6.06 -8.24 0.41
CA GLU A 170 -5.09 -9.02 -0.37
C GLU A 170 -4.85 -10.38 0.29
N ALA A 171 -4.72 -11.42 -0.52
CA ALA A 171 -4.28 -12.72 -0.02
C ALA A 171 -2.80 -12.64 0.32
N VAL A 172 -2.41 -13.09 1.51
CA VAL A 172 -1.01 -13.08 1.95
C VAL A 172 -0.36 -14.43 1.66
N PRO A 173 0.80 -14.46 0.96
CA PRO A 173 1.53 -15.69 0.66
C PRO A 173 1.94 -16.46 1.91
N LYS A 174 2.04 -17.80 1.78
CA LYS A 174 2.21 -18.66 2.96
C LYS A 174 3.54 -18.43 3.69
N ASP A 175 4.55 -18.11 2.94
CA ASP A 175 5.90 -17.78 3.37
C ASP A 175 5.98 -16.45 4.13
N ILE A 176 5.11 -15.48 3.83
CA ILE A 176 5.10 -14.16 4.48
C ILE A 176 4.43 -14.22 5.86
N TRP A 177 3.17 -14.64 5.94
CA TRP A 177 2.44 -14.69 7.23
C TRP A 177 2.92 -15.77 8.22
N SER A 178 3.81 -16.67 7.78
CA SER A 178 4.48 -17.60 8.69
C SER A 178 5.66 -16.93 9.43
N LEU A 179 6.05 -15.71 9.03
CA LEU A 179 7.05 -14.90 9.71
C LEU A 179 6.43 -14.23 10.94
N SER A 180 7.26 -14.00 11.95
CA SER A 180 6.84 -13.21 13.12
C SER A 180 6.84 -11.72 12.79
N GLY A 181 5.70 -11.06 12.95
CA GLY A 181 5.56 -9.60 12.97
C GLY A 181 5.54 -9.03 14.40
N ARG A 182 5.26 -7.72 14.51
CA ARG A 182 5.04 -7.04 15.79
C ARG A 182 3.65 -7.32 16.36
N GLY A 183 2.66 -7.50 15.50
CA GLY A 183 1.29 -7.83 15.89
C GLY A 183 1.12 -9.28 16.33
N THR A 184 -0.08 -9.62 16.82
CA THR A 184 -0.46 -11.01 17.12
C THR A 184 -0.44 -11.88 15.86
N SER A 185 -0.02 -13.14 15.94
CA SER A 185 -0.04 -14.06 14.78
C SER A 185 -1.36 -14.82 14.62
N CYS A 186 -1.70 -15.19 13.38
CA CYS A 186 -2.80 -16.12 13.10
C CYS A 186 -2.57 -17.50 13.77
N PRO A 187 -3.65 -18.24 14.11
CA PRO A 187 -3.53 -19.63 14.57
C PRO A 187 -2.76 -20.51 13.57
N THR A 188 -1.96 -21.46 14.06
CA THR A 188 -1.14 -22.36 13.22
C THR A 188 -1.97 -23.27 12.29
N ALA A 189 -3.25 -23.48 12.62
CA ALA A 189 -4.17 -24.27 11.81
C ALA A 189 -4.69 -23.53 10.56
N THR A 190 -4.47 -22.22 10.48
CA THR A 190 -5.01 -21.37 9.42
C THR A 190 -4.49 -21.85 8.05
N LYS A 191 -5.36 -21.80 7.03
CA LYS A 191 -5.07 -22.29 5.67
C LYS A 191 -4.85 -21.19 4.65
N GLN A 192 -5.44 -20.03 4.89
CA GLN A 192 -5.36 -18.85 4.04
C GLN A 192 -5.45 -17.63 4.95
N MET A 193 -4.73 -16.58 4.59
CA MET A 193 -4.82 -15.30 5.26
C MET A 193 -5.15 -14.22 4.26
N VAL A 194 -6.06 -13.33 4.64
CA VAL A 194 -6.33 -12.10 3.90
C VAL A 194 -5.90 -10.94 4.78
N ARG A 195 -4.96 -10.12 4.30
CA ARG A 195 -4.67 -8.83 4.92
C ARG A 195 -5.72 -7.84 4.44
N VAL A 196 -6.36 -7.16 5.37
CA VAL A 196 -7.17 -5.98 5.08
C VAL A 196 -6.44 -4.75 5.56
N THR A 197 -6.40 -3.72 4.72
CA THR A 197 -5.81 -2.43 5.07
C THR A 197 -6.94 -1.42 5.22
N TRP A 198 -6.96 -0.76 6.37
CA TRP A 198 -7.86 0.33 6.69
C TRP A 198 -7.26 1.66 6.25
N THR A 199 -8.08 2.66 5.95
CA THR A 199 -7.59 4.00 5.58
C THR A 199 -6.91 4.71 6.75
N GLY A 200 -7.14 4.27 8.00
CA GLY A 200 -6.42 4.67 9.21
C GLY A 200 -6.45 3.60 10.29
N GLY A 201 -5.75 3.84 11.39
CA GLY A 201 -5.71 2.90 12.52
C GLY A 201 -7.10 2.70 13.15
N VAL A 202 -7.42 1.47 13.51
CA VAL A 202 -8.73 1.10 14.06
C VAL A 202 -8.58 0.52 15.46
N ARG A 203 -9.25 1.14 16.43
CA ARG A 203 -9.37 0.66 17.80
C ARG A 203 -10.78 0.85 18.31
N LEU A 204 -11.10 0.16 19.39
CA LEU A 204 -12.35 0.41 20.12
C LEU A 204 -12.34 1.81 20.75
N PRO A 205 -13.51 2.39 21.08
CA PRO A 205 -13.58 3.72 21.71
C PRO A 205 -12.80 3.84 23.02
N ASN A 206 -12.63 2.72 23.74
CA ASN A 206 -11.81 2.63 24.95
C ASN A 206 -10.30 2.45 24.67
N ARG A 207 -9.90 2.47 23.39
CA ARG A 207 -8.55 2.26 22.86
C ARG A 207 -8.02 0.83 22.95
N ASP A 208 -8.86 -0.14 23.31
CA ASP A 208 -8.49 -1.54 23.22
C ASP A 208 -8.45 -2.00 21.75
N GLU A 209 -7.70 -3.07 21.52
CA GLU A 209 -7.69 -3.78 20.25
C GLU A 209 -9.02 -4.49 19.98
N LEU A 210 -9.27 -4.82 18.72
CA LEU A 210 -10.47 -5.53 18.30
C LEU A 210 -10.51 -6.94 18.92
N GLY A 211 -11.72 -7.40 19.25
CA GLY A 211 -11.94 -8.72 19.83
C GLY A 211 -12.92 -9.57 19.03
N GLU A 212 -13.38 -10.65 19.67
CA GLU A 212 -14.32 -11.62 19.09
C GLU A 212 -15.61 -10.97 18.56
N ALA A 213 -16.14 -9.96 19.26
CA ALA A 213 -17.32 -9.24 18.82
C ALA A 213 -17.10 -8.60 17.43
N GLN A 214 -15.95 -7.94 17.23
CA GLN A 214 -15.61 -7.29 15.96
C GLN A 214 -15.20 -8.30 14.88
N ARG A 215 -14.52 -9.41 15.25
CA ARG A 215 -14.19 -10.49 14.31
C ARG A 215 -15.40 -10.98 13.53
N THR A 216 -16.54 -11.15 14.21
CA THR A 216 -17.78 -11.64 13.57
C THR A 216 -18.44 -10.66 12.60
N LEU A 217 -18.03 -9.37 12.62
CA LEU A 217 -18.50 -8.35 11.69
C LEU A 217 -17.80 -8.44 10.33
N TYR A 218 -16.58 -8.99 10.28
CA TYR A 218 -15.92 -9.27 9.01
C TYR A 218 -16.64 -10.41 8.27
N LYS A 219 -16.80 -10.20 6.96
CA LYS A 219 -17.31 -11.19 6.02
C LYS A 219 -16.33 -11.34 4.87
N VAL A 220 -16.00 -12.59 4.55
CA VAL A 220 -15.13 -12.97 3.44
C VAL A 220 -15.96 -13.82 2.50
N SER A 221 -15.98 -13.42 1.23
CA SER A 221 -16.56 -14.22 0.15
C SER A 221 -15.50 -15.14 -0.44
N LEU A 222 -15.76 -16.44 -0.38
CA LEU A 222 -14.91 -17.48 -0.94
C LEU A 222 -15.54 -17.99 -2.23
N THR A 223 -14.73 -18.14 -3.27
CA THR A 223 -15.12 -18.82 -4.51
C THR A 223 -14.31 -20.10 -4.63
N ALA A 224 -14.99 -21.25 -4.61
CA ALA A 224 -14.35 -22.54 -4.78
C ALA A 224 -13.97 -22.78 -6.25
N ALA A 225 -13.15 -23.81 -6.49
CA ALA A 225 -12.66 -24.15 -7.82
C ALA A 225 -13.79 -24.51 -8.82
N ASP A 226 -14.94 -24.98 -8.32
CA ASP A 226 -16.12 -25.27 -9.13
C ASP A 226 -16.99 -24.02 -9.42
N GLY A 227 -16.56 -22.84 -8.97
CA GLY A 227 -17.27 -21.57 -9.13
C GLY A 227 -18.36 -21.33 -8.08
N SER A 228 -18.61 -22.27 -7.15
CA SER A 228 -19.54 -22.04 -6.05
C SER A 228 -19.02 -20.94 -5.12
N ARG A 229 -19.95 -20.13 -4.60
CA ARG A 229 -19.64 -19.03 -3.68
C ARG A 229 -20.21 -19.31 -2.30
N SER A 230 -19.43 -18.99 -1.29
CA SER A 230 -19.84 -19.04 0.11
C SER A 230 -19.35 -17.80 0.84
N GLU A 231 -20.07 -17.39 1.87
CA GLU A 231 -19.63 -16.33 2.79
C GLU A 231 -19.28 -16.95 4.14
N GLY A 232 -18.22 -16.46 4.75
CA GLY A 232 -17.81 -16.84 6.11
C GLY A 232 -17.28 -15.64 6.88
N SER A 233 -17.16 -15.80 8.19
CA SER A 233 -16.35 -14.91 9.02
C SER A 233 -14.98 -15.52 9.23
N PRO A 234 -13.92 -14.69 9.37
CA PRO A 234 -12.60 -15.19 9.72
C PRO A 234 -12.65 -16.02 11.01
N ALA A 235 -11.93 -17.14 11.06
CA ALA A 235 -11.72 -17.93 12.25
C ALA A 235 -11.00 -17.15 13.36
N ALA A 236 -10.09 -16.23 13.01
CA ALA A 236 -9.42 -15.34 13.96
C ALA A 236 -9.07 -13.99 13.33
N LEU A 237 -8.91 -12.97 14.18
CA LEU A 237 -8.19 -11.76 13.80
C LEU A 237 -6.76 -11.84 14.32
N ALA A 238 -5.82 -11.36 13.53
CA ALA A 238 -4.42 -11.22 13.87
C ALA A 238 -3.92 -9.85 13.39
N ASP A 239 -2.61 -9.61 13.56
CA ASP A 239 -1.98 -8.30 13.35
C ASP A 239 -2.46 -7.23 14.34
N LEU A 240 -2.90 -7.65 15.52
CA LEU A 240 -3.37 -6.73 16.56
C LEU A 240 -2.21 -6.26 17.42
N GLY A 241 -2.25 -4.99 17.83
CA GLY A 241 -1.37 -4.46 18.89
C GLY A 241 -0.02 -3.90 18.42
N ASP A 242 0.26 -3.83 17.12
CA ASP A 242 1.44 -3.14 16.56
C ASP A 242 1.18 -1.67 16.17
N ALA A 243 -0.06 -1.23 16.32
CA ALA A 243 -0.57 0.13 16.13
C ALA A 243 -0.62 0.62 14.68
N ASP A 244 -0.63 -0.28 13.71
CA ASP A 244 -0.80 0.08 12.30
C ASP A 244 -2.28 0.07 11.83
N ASN A 245 -2.48 0.05 10.51
CA ASN A 245 -3.78 0.05 9.87
C ASN A 245 -4.11 -1.26 9.16
N ASN A 246 -3.41 -2.34 9.46
CA ASN A 246 -3.65 -3.67 8.91
C ASN A 246 -4.38 -4.55 9.93
N HIS A 247 -5.16 -5.49 9.41
CA HIS A 247 -5.59 -6.66 10.18
C HIS A 247 -5.43 -7.89 9.32
N PHE A 248 -5.13 -9.02 9.94
CA PHE A 248 -5.13 -10.31 9.30
C PHE A 248 -6.42 -11.07 9.58
N LEU A 249 -7.08 -11.47 8.51
CA LEU A 249 -8.25 -12.34 8.52
C LEU A 249 -7.76 -13.78 8.31
N CYS A 250 -7.67 -14.50 9.42
CA CYS A 250 -7.44 -15.94 9.49
C CYS A 250 -8.80 -16.66 9.44
#